data_AF-A0A7S0JLM0-F1
#
_entry.id   AF-A0A7S0JLM0-F1
#
_cell.length_a   1.000
_cell.length_b   1.000
_cell.length_c   1.000
_cell.angle_alpha   90.00
_cell.angle_beta   90.00
_cell.angle_gamma   90.00
#
_symmetry.space_group_name_H-M   'P 1'
#
loop_
_entity.id
_entity.type
_entity.pdbx_description
1 polymer ?
#
loop_
_entity_poly.entity_id
_entity_poly.type
_entity_poly.pdbx_seq_one_letter_code
_entity_poly.pdbx_strand_id
1 'polypeptide(L)'
;VLVKRLLDCGAQTLIFPMVSTAEQARCAVAATRYPPNGIRGVMTTARCNNYAIDAAQLAEYYRCAADHLCVLVQVESVDAINEVPRIAQVPGVDGVFIGPSDLAASMGYLGDVAHPDVQ
;
A
#
# COMPACT_ATOMS: atom_id res chain seq x y z
N VAL A 1 -8.07 9.24 -4.54
CA VAL A 1 -8.12 10.49 -3.75
C VAL A 1 -7.53 10.33 -2.34
N LEU A 2 -7.93 9.31 -1.56
CA LEU A 2 -7.45 9.13 -0.17
C LEU A 2 -5.93 8.92 -0.05
N VAL A 3 -5.35 8.03 -0.85
CA VAL A 3 -3.89 7.73 -0.85
C VAL A 3 -3.06 9.01 -1.02
N LYS A 4 -3.36 9.82 -2.04
CA LYS A 4 -2.71 11.12 -2.27
C LYS A 4 -2.76 11.99 -1.02
N ARG A 5 -3.90 12.11 -0.36
CA ARG A 5 -4.04 12.95 0.85
C ARG A 5 -3.14 12.45 1.98
N LEU A 6 -3.09 11.15 2.22
CA LEU A 6 -2.24 10.55 3.25
C LEU A 6 -0.76 10.77 2.96
N LEU A 7 -0.35 10.54 1.70
CA LEU A 7 1.02 10.77 1.27
C LEU A 7 1.39 12.25 1.34
N ASP A 8 0.53 13.18 0.90
CA ASP A 8 0.80 14.62 0.95
C ASP A 8 0.88 15.13 2.41
N CYS A 9 0.13 14.49 3.33
CA CYS A 9 0.27 14.68 4.77
C CYS A 9 1.59 14.13 5.33
N GLY A 10 2.38 13.38 4.56
CA GLY A 10 3.70 12.89 4.97
C GLY A 10 3.74 11.44 5.47
N ALA A 11 2.69 10.65 5.27
CA ALA A 11 2.77 9.21 5.53
C ALA A 11 3.76 8.55 4.56
N GLN A 12 4.69 7.76 5.10
CA GLN A 12 5.72 7.05 4.31
C GLN A 12 5.44 5.56 4.17
N THR A 13 4.62 4.99 5.05
CA THR A 13 4.17 3.60 4.97
C THR A 13 2.66 3.56 4.92
N LEU A 14 2.11 2.84 3.95
CA LEU A 14 0.68 2.60 3.84
C LEU A 14 0.42 1.11 3.81
N ILE A 15 -0.57 0.67 4.60
CA ILE A 15 -1.14 -0.67 4.51
C ILE A 15 -2.49 -0.59 3.83
N PHE A 16 -2.68 -1.38 2.78
CA PHE A 16 -3.90 -1.44 1.98
C PHE A 16 -4.71 -2.66 2.41
N PRO A 17 -5.89 -2.48 3.04
CA PRO A 17 -6.75 -3.57 3.48
C PRO A 17 -7.42 -4.28 2.30
N MET A 18 -7.91 -5.50 2.54
CA MET A 18 -8.77 -6.29 1.66
C MET A 18 -8.21 -6.51 0.25
N VAL A 19 -6.89 -6.66 0.11
CA VAL A 19 -6.25 -6.92 -1.19
C VAL A 19 -6.36 -8.40 -1.51
N SER A 20 -7.17 -8.73 -2.52
CA SER A 20 -7.49 -10.11 -2.91
C SER A 20 -6.91 -10.53 -4.26
N THR A 21 -6.32 -9.60 -5.02
CA THR A 21 -5.76 -9.89 -6.35
C THR A 21 -4.47 -9.12 -6.62
N ALA A 22 -3.62 -9.64 -7.50
CA ALA A 22 -2.43 -8.94 -7.97
C ALA A 22 -2.76 -7.61 -8.68
N GLU A 23 -3.95 -7.47 -9.27
CA GLU A 23 -4.38 -6.22 -9.90
C GLU A 23 -4.68 -5.13 -8.85
N GLN A 24 -5.36 -5.49 -7.76
CA GLN A 24 -5.58 -4.58 -6.65
C GLN A 24 -4.26 -4.13 -6.01
N ALA A 25 -3.28 -5.04 -5.89
CA ALA A 25 -1.94 -4.70 -5.43
C ALA A 25 -1.23 -3.73 -6.40
N ARG A 26 -1.31 -3.94 -7.72
CA ARG A 26 -0.78 -2.99 -8.72
C ARG A 26 -1.44 -1.61 -8.59
N CYS A 27 -2.75 -1.55 -8.41
CA CYS A 27 -3.47 -0.31 -8.16
C CYS A 27 -3.00 0.41 -6.89
N ALA A 28 -2.76 -0.34 -5.80
CA ALA A 28 -2.22 0.21 -4.56
C ALA A 28 -0.85 0.85 -4.77
N VAL A 29 0.09 0.12 -5.41
CA VAL A 29 1.42 0.65 -5.76
C VAL A 29 1.30 1.89 -6.65
N ALA A 30 0.55 1.82 -7.74
CA ALA A 30 0.38 2.92 -8.68
C ALA A 30 -0.18 4.19 -8.02
N ALA A 31 -1.07 4.05 -7.02
CA ALA A 31 -1.61 5.19 -6.28
C ALA A 31 -0.56 5.96 -5.45
N THR A 32 0.60 5.34 -5.19
CA THR A 32 1.69 5.96 -4.42
C THR A 32 2.82 6.55 -5.26
N ARG A 33 2.91 6.18 -6.55
CA ARG A 33 3.98 6.59 -7.45
C ARG A 33 3.53 7.72 -8.37
N TYR A 34 4.43 8.67 -8.63
CA TYR A 34 4.21 9.69 -9.67
C TYR A 34 4.31 9.06 -11.08
N PRO A 35 3.70 9.69 -12.11
CA PRO A 35 3.92 9.28 -13.50
C PRO A 35 5.42 9.26 -13.87
N PRO A 36 5.87 8.34 -14.75
CA PRO A 36 5.07 7.35 -15.50
C PRO A 36 4.77 6.06 -14.71
N ASN A 37 5.32 5.91 -13.51
CA ASN A 37 5.26 4.65 -12.74
C ASN A 37 3.98 4.49 -11.90
N GLY A 38 3.07 5.46 -11.98
CA GLY A 38 1.82 5.46 -11.23
C GLY A 38 0.93 6.65 -11.56
N ILE A 39 -0.02 6.90 -10.67
CA ILE A 39 -1.12 7.86 -10.85
C ILE A 39 -1.22 8.87 -9.70
N ARG A 40 -0.20 8.96 -8.84
CA ARG A 40 -0.17 9.96 -7.75
C ARG A 40 -0.20 11.37 -8.35
N GLY A 41 -1.19 12.16 -7.95
CA GLY A 41 -1.27 13.58 -8.33
C GLY A 41 -0.18 14.41 -7.65
N VAL A 42 0.37 15.38 -8.38
CA VAL A 42 1.45 16.25 -7.90
C VAL A 42 0.91 17.39 -7.03
N MET A 43 1.62 17.69 -5.96
CA MET A 43 1.43 18.89 -5.13
C MET A 43 2.83 19.46 -4.82
N THR A 44 3.06 20.72 -5.13
CA THR A 44 4.39 21.34 -5.04
C THR A 44 4.74 21.77 -3.61
N THR A 45 3.73 21.97 -2.76
CA THR A 45 3.92 22.45 -1.39
C THR A 45 3.04 21.62 -0.45
N ALA A 46 3.64 20.66 0.24
CA ALA A 46 2.96 19.73 1.12
C ALA A 46 3.86 19.30 2.29
N ARG A 47 3.32 18.59 3.29
CA ARG A 47 4.13 18.11 4.42
C ARG A 47 5.19 17.10 3.97
N CYS A 48 4.86 16.23 3.02
CA CYS A 48 5.77 15.20 2.52
C CYS A 48 7.07 15.72 1.91
N ASN A 49 7.08 16.95 1.40
CA ASN A 49 8.27 17.58 0.82
C ASN A 49 8.78 18.75 1.68
N ASN A 50 8.43 18.76 2.98
CA ASN A 50 8.78 19.82 3.93
C ASN A 50 8.44 21.24 3.42
N TYR A 51 7.31 21.38 2.73
CA TYR A 51 6.85 22.63 2.15
C TYR A 51 7.86 23.27 1.18
N ALA A 52 8.69 22.44 0.52
CA ALA A 52 9.74 22.78 -0.44
C ALA A 52 9.97 24.29 -0.68
N ILE A 53 11.12 24.81 -0.23
CA ILE A 53 11.42 26.25 -0.27
C ILE A 53 11.94 26.73 -1.62
N ASP A 54 12.44 25.81 -2.46
CA ASP A 54 12.94 26.11 -3.80
C ASP A 54 12.74 24.93 -4.78
N ALA A 55 13.05 25.18 -6.06
CA ALA A 55 12.90 24.21 -7.13
C ALA A 55 13.88 23.03 -7.01
N ALA A 56 15.06 23.22 -6.41
CA ALA A 56 16.05 22.16 -6.27
C ALA A 56 15.59 21.12 -5.23
N GLN A 57 15.07 21.57 -4.09
CA GLN A 57 14.50 20.70 -3.07
C GLN A 57 13.28 19.93 -3.61
N LEU A 58 12.42 20.59 -4.40
CA LEU A 58 11.26 19.95 -5.01
C LEU A 58 11.67 18.88 -6.03
N ALA A 59 12.67 19.18 -6.88
CA ALA A 59 13.20 18.23 -7.84
C ALA A 59 13.81 17.00 -7.15
N GLU A 60 14.57 17.22 -6.06
CA GLU A 60 15.12 16.13 -5.27
C GLU A 60 14.04 15.25 -4.66
N TYR A 61 12.99 15.86 -4.08
CA TYR A 61 11.85 15.10 -3.58
C TYR A 61 11.19 14.26 -4.67
N TYR A 62 10.95 14.79 -5.87
CA TYR A 62 10.38 13.98 -6.96
C TYR A 62 11.28 12.81 -7.36
N ARG A 63 12.60 13.00 -7.30
CA ARG A 63 13.58 11.97 -7.65
C ARG A 63 13.58 10.80 -6.67
N CYS A 64 13.53 11.07 -5.37
CA CYS A 64 13.67 10.04 -4.33
C CYS A 64 12.37 9.65 -3.64
N ALA A 65 11.23 10.32 -3.89
CA ALA A 65 9.99 10.09 -3.15
C ALA A 65 9.59 8.62 -3.12
N ALA A 66 9.67 7.91 -4.25
CA ALA A 66 9.29 6.50 -4.34
C ALA A 66 10.16 5.58 -3.48
N ASP A 67 11.46 5.90 -3.35
CA ASP A 67 12.44 5.08 -2.61
C ASP A 67 12.21 5.13 -1.09
N HIS A 68 11.47 6.15 -0.63
CA HIS A 68 11.12 6.35 0.78
C HIS A 68 9.70 5.88 1.13
N LEU A 69 8.98 5.28 0.18
CA LEU A 69 7.61 4.80 0.41
C LEU A 69 7.57 3.28 0.54
N CYS A 70 6.92 2.81 1.61
CA CYS A 70 6.62 1.41 1.86
C CYS A 70 5.12 1.13 1.63
N VAL A 71 4.83 0.13 0.80
CA VAL A 71 3.49 -0.34 0.44
C VAL A 71 3.31 -1.75 0.96
N LEU A 72 2.50 -1.89 2.00
CA LEU A 72 2.05 -3.17 2.52
C LEU A 72 0.66 -3.47 1.99
N VAL A 73 0.42 -4.71 1.58
CA VAL A 73 -0.92 -5.19 1.20
C VAL A 73 -1.38 -6.19 2.23
N GLN A 74 -2.60 -6.01 2.72
CA GLN A 74 -3.19 -6.87 3.72
C GLN A 74 -4.09 -7.90 3.04
N VAL A 75 -3.72 -9.17 3.23
CA VAL A 75 -4.43 -10.36 2.77
C VAL A 75 -5.20 -10.92 3.94
N GLU A 76 -6.51 -10.96 3.81
CA GLU A 76 -7.42 -11.24 4.94
C GLU A 76 -8.74 -11.89 4.52
N SER A 77 -8.74 -12.58 3.39
CA SER A 77 -9.84 -13.41 2.92
C SER A 77 -9.34 -14.73 2.37
N VAL A 78 -10.21 -15.75 2.35
CA VAL A 78 -9.89 -17.07 1.79
C VAL A 78 -9.44 -16.98 0.34
N ASP A 79 -10.14 -16.17 -0.46
CA ASP A 79 -9.80 -15.95 -1.87
C ASP A 79 -8.42 -15.29 -2.03
N ALA A 80 -8.11 -14.34 -1.15
CA ALA A 80 -6.83 -13.62 -1.17
C ALA A 80 -5.63 -14.52 -0.81
N ILE A 81 -5.81 -15.50 0.08
CA ILE A 81 -4.76 -16.44 0.48
C ILE A 81 -4.22 -17.23 -0.74
N ASN A 82 -5.11 -17.70 -1.61
CA ASN A 82 -4.71 -18.44 -2.81
C ASN A 82 -3.96 -17.57 -3.83
N GLU A 83 -4.11 -16.25 -3.77
CA GLU A 83 -3.46 -15.29 -4.67
C GLU A 83 -2.17 -14.68 -4.09
N VAL A 84 -1.80 -15.01 -2.84
CA VAL A 84 -0.61 -14.47 -2.16
C VAL A 84 0.66 -14.51 -3.02
N PRO A 85 1.02 -15.63 -3.70
CA PRO A 85 2.22 -15.66 -4.53
C PRO A 85 2.20 -14.62 -5.66
N ARG A 86 1.03 -14.38 -6.26
CA ARG A 86 0.88 -13.42 -7.36
C ARG A 86 0.87 -11.98 -6.84
N ILE A 87 0.26 -11.75 -5.68
CA ILE A 87 0.26 -10.45 -4.99
C ILE A 87 1.68 -10.07 -4.56
N ALA A 88 2.40 -10.98 -3.92
CA ALA A 88 3.77 -10.76 -3.43
C ALA A 88 4.79 -10.50 -4.56
N GLN A 89 4.51 -10.99 -5.77
CA GLN A 89 5.35 -10.76 -6.95
C GLN A 89 5.09 -9.42 -7.63
N VAL A 90 4.10 -8.64 -7.19
CA VAL A 90 3.83 -7.33 -7.79
C VAL A 90 4.97 -6.35 -7.47
N PRO A 91 5.65 -5.77 -8.48
CA PRO A 91 6.69 -4.79 -8.25
C PRO A 91 6.19 -3.59 -7.43
N GLY A 92 6.92 -3.24 -6.38
CA GLY A 92 6.58 -2.16 -5.47
C GLY A 92 5.64 -2.54 -4.32
N VAL A 93 5.24 -3.81 -4.20
CA VAL A 93 4.72 -4.35 -2.93
C VAL A 93 5.93 -4.68 -2.06
N ASP A 94 6.04 -4.00 -0.93
CA ASP A 94 7.16 -4.15 0.00
C ASP A 94 6.92 -5.24 1.05
N GLY A 95 5.65 -5.64 1.24
CA GLY A 95 5.31 -6.75 2.12
C GLY A 95 3.83 -7.14 2.04
N VAL A 96 3.57 -8.41 2.37
CA VAL A 96 2.22 -8.95 2.57
C VAL A 96 1.99 -9.07 4.08
N PHE A 97 0.92 -8.45 4.56
CA PHE A 97 0.48 -8.55 5.95
C PHE A 97 -0.75 -9.46 6.01
N ILE A 98 -0.80 -10.39 6.96
CA ILE A 98 -1.99 -11.24 7.15
C ILE A 98 -2.86 -10.59 8.21
N GLY A 99 -4.13 -10.37 7.89
CA GLY A 99 -5.15 -9.89 8.83
C GLY A 99 -5.88 -11.07 9.47
N PRO A 100 -5.44 -11.60 10.64
CA PRO A 100 -5.97 -12.86 11.17
C PRO A 100 -7.44 -12.77 11.59
N SER A 101 -7.88 -11.61 12.10
CA SER A 101 -9.28 -11.42 12.52
C SER A 101 -10.25 -11.46 11.34
N ASP A 102 -9.91 -10.74 10.27
CA ASP A 102 -10.73 -10.72 9.05
C ASP A 102 -10.61 -12.04 8.26
N LEU A 103 -9.43 -12.67 8.26
CA LEU A 103 -9.28 -14.02 7.68
C LEU A 103 -10.14 -15.05 8.42
N ALA A 104 -10.08 -15.09 9.75
CA ALA A 104 -10.92 -15.96 10.55
C ALA A 104 -12.41 -15.71 10.28
N ALA A 105 -12.83 -14.44 10.19
CA ALA A 105 -14.19 -14.09 9.81
C ALA A 105 -14.55 -14.59 8.39
N SER A 106 -13.67 -14.42 7.41
CA SER A 106 -13.83 -14.92 6.03
C SER A 106 -13.92 -16.45 5.95
N MET A 107 -13.33 -17.16 6.91
CA MET A 107 -13.37 -18.61 7.02
C MET A 107 -14.58 -19.14 7.81
N GLY A 108 -15.39 -18.24 8.38
CA GLY A 108 -16.56 -18.60 9.21
C GLY A 108 -16.24 -18.73 10.71
N TYR A 109 -15.03 -18.38 11.15
CA TYR A 109 -14.55 -18.43 12.53
C TYR A 109 -14.46 -17.02 13.15
N LEU A 110 -15.54 -16.23 13.04
CA LEU A 110 -15.56 -14.85 13.54
C LEU A 110 -15.19 -14.80 15.04
N GLY A 111 -14.10 -14.09 15.36
CA GLY A 111 -13.60 -13.94 16.73
C GLY A 111 -12.69 -15.09 17.20
N ASP A 112 -12.52 -16.15 16.43
CA ASP A 112 -11.66 -17.30 16.74
C ASP A 112 -10.44 -17.36 15.80
N VAL A 113 -9.49 -16.43 16.02
CA VAL A 113 -8.24 -16.35 15.25
C VAL A 113 -7.30 -17.52 15.50
N ALA A 114 -7.50 -18.27 16.59
CA ALA A 114 -6.67 -19.40 16.98
C ALA A 114 -7.20 -20.73 16.42
N HIS A 115 -8.31 -20.69 15.66
CA HIS A 115 -8.86 -21.88 15.02
C HIS A 115 -7.78 -22.55 14.15
N PRO A 116 -7.59 -23.88 14.21
CA PRO A 116 -6.51 -24.59 13.51
C PRO A 116 -6.45 -24.32 12.01
N ASP A 117 -7.60 -24.14 11.35
CA ASP A 117 -7.65 -23.86 9.90
C ASP A 117 -7.16 -22.44 9.54
N VAL A 118 -7.13 -21.50 10.50
CA VAL A 118 -6.66 -20.12 10.30
C VAL A 118 -5.13 -20.02 10.41
N GLN A 119 -4.46 -20.99 11.04
CA GLN A 119 -3.02 -21.00 11.31
C GLN A 119 -2.21 -21.62 10.16
#